data_AF-A0A974GVY4-F1
#
_entry.id   AF-A0A974GVY4-F1
#
_cell.length_a   1.000
_cell.length_b   1.000
_cell.length_c   1.000
_cell.angle_alpha   90.00
_cell.angle_beta   90.00
_cell.angle_gamma   90.00
#
_symmetry.space_group_name_H-M   'P 1'
#
loop_
_entity.id
_entity.type
_entity.pdbx_description
1 polymer ?
#
loop_
_entity_poly.entity_id
_entity_poly.type
_entity_poly.pdbx_seq_one_letter_code
_entity_poly.pdbx_strand_id
1 'polypeptide(L)'
;MFEEYNEMFRKVIELAEAYYKAECTKETYESTIDFDALEDLKKDIEEKALEDYLDKLDYEVIKVLQTIMYIGRDGIDEKDISPQQIYERAREYFDSRGWHEDKMIEIYLMTEKFPLVNYLKDGFKLLKISI
;
A
#
# COMPACT_ATOMS: atom_id res chain seq x y z
N MET A 1 18.13 -3.28 -1.48
CA MET A 1 17.16 -4.25 -2.00
C MET A 1 16.14 -3.49 -2.84
N PHE A 2 15.68 -4.06 -3.95
CA PHE A 2 14.62 -3.50 -4.81
C PHE A 2 14.90 -2.11 -5.39
N GLU A 3 16.15 -1.79 -5.70
CA GLU A 3 16.50 -0.49 -6.28
C GLU A 3 15.84 -0.28 -7.64
N GLU A 4 15.66 -1.36 -8.39
CA GLU A 4 14.93 -1.44 -9.65
C GLU A 4 13.44 -1.06 -9.54
N TYR A 5 12.86 -1.11 -8.33
CA TYR A 5 11.45 -0.80 -8.10
C TYR A 5 11.22 0.60 -7.50
N ASN A 6 12.28 1.37 -7.24
CA ASN A 6 12.19 2.66 -6.54
C ASN A 6 11.22 3.65 -7.18
N GLU A 7 11.19 3.75 -8.52
CA GLU A 7 10.26 4.65 -9.21
C GLU A 7 8.80 4.21 -9.03
N MET A 8 8.54 2.90 -9.10
CA MET A 8 7.21 2.34 -8.87
C MET A 8 6.78 2.56 -7.42
N PHE A 9 7.67 2.32 -6.45
CA PHE A 9 7.39 2.56 -5.04
C PHE A 9 7.04 4.01 -4.74
N ARG A 10 7.80 4.97 -5.29
CA ARG A 10 7.48 6.40 -5.16
C ARG A 10 6.08 6.71 -5.70
N LYS A 11 5.74 6.17 -6.86
CA LYS A 11 4.44 6.44 -7.47
C LYS A 11 3.29 5.83 -6.69
N VAL A 12 3.46 4.61 -6.16
CA VAL A 12 2.47 3.99 -5.25
C VAL A 12 2.29 4.83 -3.99
N ILE A 13 3.37 5.30 -3.36
CA ILE A 13 3.28 6.16 -2.18
C ILE A 13 2.56 7.48 -2.49
N GLU A 14 2.89 8.13 -3.62
CA GLU A 14 2.24 9.36 -4.06
C GLU A 14 0.72 9.18 -4.20
N LEU A 15 0.28 8.11 -4.88
CA LEU A 15 -1.14 7.81 -5.09
C LEU A 15 -1.85 7.39 -3.79
N ALA A 16 -1.20 6.57 -2.97
CA ALA A 16 -1.73 6.19 -1.67
C ALA A 16 -1.86 7.38 -0.69
N GLU A 17 -0.95 8.37 -0.78
CA GLU A 17 -1.08 9.63 -0.04
C GLU A 17 -2.28 10.47 -0.51
N ALA A 18 -2.49 10.55 -1.83
CA ALA A 18 -3.60 11.30 -2.40
C ALA A 18 -4.94 10.69 -1.98
N TYR A 19 -5.05 9.37 -2.08
CA TYR A 19 -6.19 8.60 -1.59
C TYR A 19 -6.43 8.83 -0.08
N TYR A 20 -5.39 8.70 0.75
CA TYR A 20 -5.48 8.95 2.19
C TYR A 20 -5.97 10.37 2.51
N LYS A 21 -5.45 11.38 1.82
CA LYS A 21 -5.85 12.78 2.01
C LYS A 21 -7.31 13.01 1.62
N ALA A 22 -7.79 12.38 0.55
CA ALA A 22 -9.19 12.48 0.12
C ALA A 22 -10.16 11.82 1.12
N GLU A 23 -9.76 10.72 1.75
CA GLU A 23 -10.59 10.07 2.78
C GLU A 23 -10.66 10.89 4.07
N CYS A 24 -9.53 11.43 4.55
CA CYS A 24 -9.49 12.23 5.77
C CYS A 24 -10.21 13.59 5.67
N THR A 25 -10.42 14.13 4.45
CA THR A 25 -11.14 15.41 4.29
C THR A 25 -12.61 15.34 4.71
N LYS A 26 -13.23 14.15 4.70
CA LYS A 26 -14.65 13.94 5.08
C LYS A 26 -14.98 14.26 6.53
N GLU A 27 -14.02 14.20 7.45
CA GLU A 27 -14.28 14.33 8.89
C GLU A 27 -14.43 15.79 9.37
N THR A 28 -14.24 16.80 8.51
CA THR A 28 -14.00 18.19 8.99
C THR A 28 -15.18 19.17 8.82
N TYR A 29 -16.25 18.85 8.09
CA TYR A 29 -17.31 19.83 7.79
C TYR A 29 -18.75 19.29 7.94
N GLU A 30 -19.36 19.53 9.11
CA GLU A 30 -20.82 19.49 9.26
C GLU A 30 -21.45 20.81 8.75
N SER A 31 -21.79 20.94 7.45
CA SER A 31 -22.90 21.80 7.03
C SER A 31 -23.34 21.64 5.56
N THR A 32 -24.63 21.36 5.38
CA THR A 32 -25.56 21.71 4.29
C THR A 32 -25.08 21.67 2.81
N ILE A 33 -25.50 20.58 2.13
CA ILE A 33 -25.76 20.39 0.69
C ILE A 33 -24.54 20.18 -0.24
N ASP A 34 -24.51 18.98 -0.85
CA ASP A 34 -23.75 18.48 -2.02
C ASP A 34 -22.21 18.49 -1.96
N PHE A 35 -21.62 18.94 -0.85
CA PHE A 35 -20.17 18.85 -0.64
C PHE A 35 -19.72 17.40 -0.39
N ASP A 36 -20.52 16.63 0.36
CA ASP A 36 -20.27 15.22 0.63
C ASP A 36 -20.16 14.39 -0.67
N ALA A 37 -21.01 14.68 -1.66
CA ALA A 37 -20.97 14.01 -2.97
C ALA A 37 -19.70 14.36 -3.78
N LEU A 38 -19.19 15.59 -3.63
CA LEU A 38 -17.92 16.01 -4.26
C LEU A 38 -16.71 15.37 -3.58
N GLU A 39 -16.75 15.20 -2.26
CA GLU A 39 -15.70 14.53 -1.49
C GLU A 39 -15.70 13.01 -1.72
N ASP A 40 -16.87 12.39 -1.79
CA ASP A 40 -17.05 11.00 -2.21
C ASP A 40 -16.50 10.80 -3.63
N LEU A 41 -16.87 11.66 -4.59
CA LEU A 41 -16.34 11.60 -5.95
C LEU A 41 -14.82 11.77 -5.98
N LYS A 42 -14.26 12.67 -5.17
CA LYS A 42 -12.81 12.86 -5.09
C LYS A 42 -12.12 11.61 -4.54
N LYS A 43 -12.66 11.00 -3.49
CA LYS A 43 -12.16 9.74 -2.95
C LYS A 43 -12.15 8.67 -4.04
N ASP A 44 -13.27 8.46 -4.72
CA ASP A 44 -13.41 7.44 -5.76
C ASP A 44 -12.40 7.64 -6.90
N ILE A 45 -12.13 8.91 -7.27
CA ILE A 45 -11.11 9.25 -8.27
C ILE A 45 -9.71 8.84 -7.80
N GLU A 46 -9.33 9.16 -6.57
CA GLU A 46 -8.00 8.86 -6.05
C GLU A 46 -7.80 7.37 -5.76
N GLU A 47 -8.83 6.69 -5.25
CA GLU A 47 -8.86 5.23 -5.08
C GLU A 47 -8.67 4.53 -6.43
N LYS A 48 -9.46 4.94 -7.43
CA LYS A 48 -9.34 4.41 -8.79
C LYS A 48 -7.98 4.68 -9.41
N ALA A 49 -7.40 5.86 -9.19
CA ALA A 49 -6.08 6.19 -9.73
C ALA A 49 -4.98 5.28 -9.14
N LEU A 50 -5.09 4.94 -7.85
CA LEU A 50 -4.20 3.98 -7.19
C LEU A 50 -4.40 2.57 -7.74
N GLU A 51 -5.65 2.08 -7.82
CA GLU A 51 -5.96 0.75 -8.35
C GLU A 51 -5.53 0.58 -9.81
N ASP A 52 -5.86 1.54 -10.68
CA ASP A 52 -5.49 1.53 -12.10
C ASP A 52 -3.97 1.57 -12.30
N TYR A 53 -3.20 2.13 -11.35
CA TYR A 53 -1.74 2.08 -11.39
C TYR A 53 -1.21 0.73 -10.94
N LEU A 54 -1.71 0.19 -9.83
CA LEU A 54 -1.34 -1.13 -9.32
C LEU A 54 -1.64 -2.23 -10.35
N ASP A 55 -2.77 -2.15 -11.06
CA ASP A 55 -3.12 -3.13 -12.09
C ASP A 55 -2.17 -3.10 -13.30
N LYS A 56 -1.46 -1.99 -13.54
CA LYS A 56 -0.43 -1.95 -14.60
C LYS A 56 0.89 -2.58 -14.18
N LEU A 57 1.09 -2.82 -12.88
CA LEU A 57 2.31 -3.43 -12.37
C LEU A 57 2.29 -4.95 -12.58
N ASP A 58 3.49 -5.50 -12.74
CA ASP A 58 3.68 -6.94 -12.76
C ASP A 58 3.24 -7.56 -11.45
N TYR A 59 2.72 -8.79 -11.51
CA TYR A 59 2.17 -9.42 -10.33
C TYR A 59 3.23 -9.62 -9.22
N GLU A 60 4.49 -9.83 -9.61
CA GLU A 60 5.60 -9.92 -8.66
C GLU A 60 5.82 -8.61 -7.89
N VAL A 61 5.63 -7.44 -8.54
CA VAL A 61 5.73 -6.14 -7.87
C VAL A 61 4.59 -5.95 -6.86
N ILE A 62 3.39 -6.44 -7.17
CA ILE A 62 2.26 -6.44 -6.21
C ILE A 62 2.60 -7.27 -4.98
N LYS A 63 3.14 -8.48 -5.15
CA LYS A 63 3.54 -9.34 -4.04
C LYS A 63 4.62 -8.69 -3.17
N VAL A 64 5.59 -8.01 -3.80
CA VAL A 64 6.62 -7.24 -3.09
C VAL A 64 5.98 -6.12 -2.27
N LEU A 65 5.15 -5.28 -2.88
CA LEU A 65 4.47 -4.17 -2.20
C LEU A 65 3.58 -4.64 -1.05
N GLN A 66 2.81 -5.71 -1.26
CA GLN A 66 1.97 -6.30 -0.23
C GLN A 66 2.80 -6.84 0.93
N THR A 67 3.91 -7.53 0.64
CA THR A 67 4.82 -8.03 1.68
C THR A 67 5.37 -6.87 2.51
N ILE A 68 5.83 -5.79 1.87
CA ILE A 68 6.32 -4.58 2.54
C ILE A 68 5.23 -3.93 3.40
N MET A 69 4.00 -3.81 2.87
CA MET A 69 2.86 -3.29 3.59
C MET A 69 2.59 -4.08 4.88
N TYR A 70 2.54 -5.41 4.81
CA TYR A 70 2.29 -6.24 5.99
C TYR A 70 3.42 -6.17 7.01
N ILE A 71 4.68 -6.04 6.58
CA ILE A 71 5.82 -5.79 7.50
C ILE A 71 5.63 -4.49 8.28
N GLY A 72 5.25 -3.41 7.60
CA GLY A 72 4.99 -2.12 8.26
C GLY A 72 3.76 -2.14 9.15
N ARG A 73 2.70 -2.84 8.73
CA ARG A 73 1.46 -2.96 9.51
C ARG A 73 1.64 -3.76 10.80
N ASP A 74 2.29 -4.92 10.71
CA ASP A 74 2.39 -5.86 11.81
C ASP A 74 3.60 -5.55 12.72
N GLY A 75 4.47 -4.62 12.32
CA GLY A 75 5.56 -4.12 13.14
C GLY A 75 6.58 -5.21 13.49
N ILE A 76 6.98 -6.01 12.49
CA ILE A 76 7.95 -7.10 12.65
C ILE A 76 9.34 -6.50 12.93
N ASP A 77 9.59 -6.17 14.20
CA ASP A 77 10.89 -5.71 14.72
C ASP A 77 11.48 -6.79 15.63
N GLU A 78 12.03 -7.83 14.99
CA GLU A 78 12.82 -8.84 15.70
C GLU A 78 14.26 -8.31 15.85
N LYS A 79 14.64 -8.01 17.10
CA LYS A 79 16.03 -7.69 17.44
C LYS A 79 16.91 -8.83 16.95
N ASP A 80 18.00 -8.49 16.26
CA ASP A 80 19.01 -9.38 15.68
C ASP A 80 18.67 -10.00 14.30
N ILE A 81 17.67 -9.48 13.59
CA ILE A 81 17.36 -9.89 12.21
C ILE A 81 17.67 -8.79 11.22
N SER A 82 18.30 -9.16 10.11
CA SER A 82 18.57 -8.20 9.03
C SER A 82 17.28 -7.84 8.27
N PRO A 83 17.16 -6.62 7.72
CA PRO A 83 16.06 -6.23 6.84
C PRO A 83 15.72 -7.26 5.75
N GLN A 84 16.75 -7.83 5.13
CA GLN A 84 16.58 -8.85 4.10
C GLN A 84 15.89 -10.11 4.66
N GLN A 85 16.31 -10.60 5.82
CA GLN A 85 15.70 -11.77 6.46
C GLN A 85 14.26 -11.50 6.94
N ILE A 86 13.95 -10.27 7.38
CA ILE A 86 12.57 -9.87 7.71
C ILE A 86 11.69 -10.02 6.47
N TYR A 87 12.15 -9.46 5.34
CA TYR A 87 11.43 -9.57 4.07
C TYR A 87 11.30 -11.03 3.61
N GLU A 88 12.39 -11.80 3.61
CA GLU A 88 12.39 -13.19 3.16
C GLU A 88 11.40 -14.03 3.97
N ARG A 89 11.39 -13.92 5.31
CA ARG A 89 10.43 -14.64 6.16
C ARG A 89 8.98 -14.25 5.88
N ALA A 90 8.72 -12.95 5.74
CA ALA A 90 7.38 -12.46 5.42
C ALA A 90 6.93 -12.97 4.04
N ARG A 91 7.83 -12.93 3.05
CA ARG A 91 7.54 -13.40 1.70
C ARG A 91 7.32 -14.91 1.67
N GLU A 92 8.15 -15.70 2.33
CA GLU A 92 7.99 -17.14 2.48
C GLU A 92 6.65 -17.50 3.14
N TYR A 93 6.25 -16.74 4.17
CA TYR A 93 4.94 -16.92 4.80
C TYR A 93 3.80 -16.75 3.78
N PHE A 94 3.79 -15.67 3.00
CA PHE A 94 2.78 -15.46 1.96
C PHE A 94 2.84 -16.52 0.85
N ASP A 95 4.04 -16.83 0.35
CA ASP A 95 4.24 -17.87 -0.67
C ASP A 95 3.71 -19.23 -0.19
N SER A 96 3.87 -19.57 1.10
CA SER A 96 3.36 -20.82 1.69
C SER A 96 1.84 -20.87 1.83
N ARG A 97 1.19 -19.70 1.98
CA ARG A 97 -0.28 -19.58 2.01
C ARG A 97 -0.89 -19.64 0.62
N GLY A 98 -0.08 -19.38 -0.41
CA GLY A 98 -0.52 -19.22 -1.78
C GLY A 98 -0.99 -17.79 -2.04
N TRP A 99 -0.86 -17.40 -3.30
CA TRP A 99 -1.37 -16.14 -3.83
C TRP A 99 -2.64 -16.41 -4.61
N HIS A 100 -3.56 -15.45 -4.64
CA HIS A 100 -4.73 -15.57 -5.49
C HIS A 100 -4.35 -15.65 -6.97
N GLU A 101 -5.06 -16.44 -7.77
CA GLU A 101 -4.76 -16.51 -9.21
C GLU A 101 -5.05 -15.17 -9.92
N ASP A 102 -6.06 -14.45 -9.40
CA ASP A 102 -6.43 -13.12 -9.86
C ASP A 102 -5.68 -12.05 -9.05
N LYS A 103 -4.79 -11.34 -9.74
CA LYS A 103 -4.01 -10.21 -9.20
C LYS A 103 -4.91 -9.11 -8.61
N MET A 104 -6.10 -8.90 -9.16
CA MET A 104 -7.03 -7.87 -8.67
C MET A 104 -7.49 -8.15 -7.25
N ILE A 105 -7.55 -9.40 -6.82
CA ILE A 105 -7.88 -9.74 -5.43
C ILE A 105 -6.78 -9.25 -4.49
N GLU A 106 -5.50 -9.41 -4.86
CA GLU A 106 -4.39 -8.90 -4.03
C GLU A 106 -4.35 -7.36 -3.99
N ILE A 107 -4.60 -6.72 -5.13
CA ILE A 107 -4.69 -5.25 -5.21
C ILE A 107 -5.81 -4.75 -4.28
N TYR A 108 -6.99 -5.34 -4.37
CA TYR A 108 -8.12 -5.02 -3.50
C TYR A 108 -7.78 -5.22 -2.01
N LEU A 109 -7.16 -6.35 -1.66
CA LEU A 109 -6.72 -6.62 -0.29
C LEU A 109 -5.69 -5.62 0.24
N MET A 110 -4.93 -4.95 -0.65
CA MET A 110 -4.04 -3.85 -0.29
C MET A 110 -4.78 -2.52 -0.16
N THR A 111 -5.61 -2.14 -1.14
CA THR A 111 -6.28 -0.83 -1.18
C THR A 111 -7.37 -0.68 -0.11
N GLU A 112 -8.01 -1.78 0.31
CA GLU A 112 -8.92 -1.79 1.45
C GLU A 112 -8.23 -1.52 2.81
N LYS A 113 -6.90 -1.64 2.91
CA LYS A 113 -6.19 -1.38 4.16
C LYS A 113 -6.01 0.12 4.32
N PHE A 114 -6.75 0.70 5.26
CA PHE A 114 -6.62 2.11 5.61
C PHE A 114 -5.85 2.29 6.92
N PRO A 115 -4.77 3.12 6.98
CA PRO A 115 -4.13 3.85 5.88
C PRO A 115 -2.95 3.10 5.22
N LEU A 116 -3.13 2.63 3.98
CA LEU A 116 -2.13 1.90 3.18
C LEU A 116 -0.77 2.59 3.13
N VAL A 117 -0.79 3.92 2.94
CA VAL A 117 0.42 4.73 2.85
C VAL A 117 1.30 4.62 4.10
N ASN A 118 0.71 4.56 5.30
CA ASN A 118 1.48 4.47 6.54
C ASN A 118 2.14 3.09 6.64
N TYR A 119 1.40 2.03 6.33
CA TYR A 119 1.94 0.66 6.34
C TYR A 119 3.07 0.50 5.34
N LEU A 120 2.96 1.06 4.14
CA LEU A 120 4.06 1.05 3.18
C LEU A 120 5.28 1.83 3.70
N LYS A 121 5.10 3.05 4.20
CA LYS A 121 6.19 3.88 4.73
C LYS A 121 6.91 3.21 5.91
N ASP A 122 6.16 2.63 6.83
CA ASP A 122 6.73 1.91 7.97
C ASP A 122 7.46 0.64 7.51
N GLY A 123 6.92 -0.08 6.53
CA GLY A 123 7.59 -1.23 5.91
C GLY A 123 8.90 -0.84 5.24
N PHE A 124 8.91 0.21 4.41
CA PHE A 124 10.14 0.72 3.79
C PHE A 124 11.19 1.13 4.82
N LYS A 125 10.76 1.77 5.92
CA LYS A 125 11.63 2.17 7.03
C LYS A 125 12.24 0.97 7.73
N LEU A 126 11.43 -0.03 8.11
CA LEU A 126 11.90 -1.27 8.74
C LEU A 126 12.88 -2.03 7.84
N LEU A 127 12.61 -2.02 6.53
CA LEU A 127 13.45 -2.67 5.53
C LEU A 127 14.66 -1.84 5.07
N LYS A 128 14.80 -0.60 5.57
CA LYS A 128 15.86 0.34 5.16
C LYS A 128 15.91 0.58 3.64
N ILE A 129 14.74 0.59 2.99
CA ILE A 129 14.59 0.91 1.58
C ILE A 129 14.50 2.43 1.44
N SER A 130 15.37 3.02 0.60
CA SER A 130 15.37 4.46 0.34
C SER A 130 14.49 4.77 -0.86
N ILE A 131 13.36 5.44 -0.61
CA ILE A 131 12.42 5.92 -1.64
C ILE A 131 12.37 7.45 -1.62
#